data_AF-A0AAN8V3E7-F1
#
_entry.id   AF-A0AAN8V3E7-F1
#
_cell.length_a   1.000
_cell.length_b   1.000
_cell.length_c   1.000
_cell.angle_alpha   90.00
_cell.angle_beta   90.00
_cell.angle_gamma   90.00
#
_symmetry.space_group_name_H-M   'P 1'
#
loop_
_entity.id
_entity.type
_entity.pdbx_description
1 polymer ?
#
loop_
_entity_poly.entity_id
_entity_poly.type
_entity_poly.pdbx_seq_one_letter_code
_entity_poly.pdbx_strand_id
1 'polypeptide(L)'
;MERPSSLGSDCTSPQDVINLNQKYKIAKIRLFDPVPEALEALSESGLEITMGVTDQDIPTIAQSQEDARAWFADEFSESVLPAMQFLNGVVRNLD
;
A
#
# COMPACT_ATOMS: atom_id res chain seq x y z
N MET A 1 24.33 -12.90 -7.17
CA MET A 1 23.39 -13.21 -6.07
C MET A 1 22.07 -12.58 -6.48
N GLU A 2 21.23 -13.37 -7.13
CA GLU A 2 19.96 -12.92 -7.68
C GLU A 2 19.02 -12.62 -6.49
N ARG A 3 18.46 -11.41 -6.44
CA ARG A 3 17.35 -11.11 -5.51
C ARG A 3 16.21 -12.09 -5.84
N PRO A 4 15.60 -12.79 -4.87
CA PRO A 4 14.45 -13.62 -5.15
C PRO A 4 13.34 -12.74 -5.72
N SER A 5 13.15 -12.83 -7.04
CA SER A 5 12.07 -12.21 -7.77
C SER A 5 10.79 -13.01 -7.51
N SER A 6 9.73 -12.28 -7.17
CA SER A 6 8.37 -12.74 -6.84
C SER A 6 8.20 -13.37 -5.44
N LEU A 7 7.64 -12.59 -4.53
CA LEU A 7 6.85 -13.13 -3.42
C LEU A 7 5.59 -13.78 -4.02
N GLY A 8 5.57 -15.11 -4.07
CA GLY A 8 4.37 -15.93 -4.27
C GLY A 8 3.89 -16.06 -5.72
N SER A 9 4.35 -17.10 -6.40
CA SER A 9 3.88 -17.48 -7.75
C SER A 9 2.45 -18.05 -7.78
N ASP A 10 1.76 -18.10 -6.63
CA ASP A 10 0.39 -18.59 -6.43
C ASP A 10 -0.54 -17.54 -5.79
N CYS A 11 -0.15 -16.26 -5.80
CA CYS A 11 -0.96 -15.21 -5.19
C CYS A 11 -2.32 -15.11 -5.89
N THR A 12 -3.39 -15.28 -5.11
CA THR A 12 -4.77 -15.06 -5.53
C THR A 12 -4.91 -13.64 -6.10
N SER A 13 -5.70 -13.44 -7.15
CA SER A 13 -5.82 -12.12 -7.79
C SER A 13 -6.26 -11.05 -6.77
N PRO A 14 -5.91 -9.76 -6.95
CA PRO A 14 -6.38 -8.69 -6.07
C PRO A 14 -7.90 -8.72 -5.86
N GLN A 15 -8.65 -9.05 -6.92
CA GLN A 15 -10.11 -9.18 -6.87
C GLN A 15 -10.57 -10.32 -5.96
N ASP A 16 -9.89 -11.47 -5.99
CA ASP A 16 -10.24 -12.60 -5.12
C ASP A 16 -9.95 -12.28 -3.65
N VAL A 17 -8.86 -11.57 -3.37
CA VAL A 17 -8.55 -11.08 -2.02
C VAL A 17 -9.63 -10.10 -1.55
N ILE A 18 -10.08 -9.17 -2.40
CA ILE A 18 -11.19 -8.26 -2.09
C ILE A 18 -12.47 -9.04 -1.77
N ASN A 19 -12.85 -9.99 -2.63
CA ASN A 19 -14.05 -10.81 -2.46
C ASN A 19 -13.98 -11.62 -1.14
N LEU A 20 -12.80 -12.14 -0.79
CA LEU A 20 -12.57 -12.87 0.45
C LEU A 20 -12.77 -11.95 1.66
N ASN A 21 -12.18 -10.76 1.65
CA ASN A 21 -12.32 -9.79 2.73
C ASN A 21 -13.78 -9.38 2.92
N GLN A 22 -14.49 -9.06 1.84
CA GLN A 22 -15.92 -8.71 1.89
C GLN A 22 -16.77 -9.86 2.42
N LYS A 23 -16.54 -11.10 1.96
CA LYS A 23 -17.24 -12.30 2.42
C LYS A 23 -17.14 -12.49 3.94
N TYR A 24 -15.95 -12.24 4.50
CA TYR A 24 -15.68 -12.36 5.93
C TYR A 24 -15.83 -11.04 6.70
N LYS A 25 -16.33 -9.98 6.07
CA LYS A 25 -16.56 -8.66 6.68
C LYS A 25 -15.29 -8.05 7.28
N ILE A 26 -14.13 -8.35 6.69
CA ILE A 26 -12.87 -7.69 7.00
C ILE A 26 -12.88 -6.35 6.26
N ALA A 27 -12.85 -5.26 7.01
CA ALA A 27 -13.02 -3.92 6.46
C ALA A 27 -11.71 -3.21 6.11
N LYS A 28 -10.57 -3.70 6.60
CA LYS A 28 -9.28 -3.01 6.50
C LYS A 28 -8.22 -3.90 5.87
N ILE A 29 -7.45 -3.34 4.94
CA ILE A 29 -6.31 -3.99 4.28
C ILE A 29 -5.06 -3.14 4.49
N ARG A 30 -3.93 -3.79 4.75
CA ARG A 30 -2.61 -3.16 4.75
C ARG A 30 -1.79 -3.71 3.58
N LEU A 31 -1.33 -2.85 2.67
CA LEU A 31 -0.28 -3.22 1.73
C LEU A 31 1.07 -2.72 2.25
N PHE A 32 2.10 -3.52 2.04
CA PHE A 32 3.48 -3.19 2.40
C PHE A 32 4.19 -2.41 1.31
N ASP A 33 3.84 -2.69 0.05
CA ASP A 33 4.37 -2.03 -1.14
C ASP A 33 3.21 -1.44 -1.97
N PRO A 34 3.43 -0.31 -2.66
CA PRO A 34 2.45 0.29 -3.57
C PRO A 34 2.39 -0.50 -4.88
N VAL A 35 1.62 -1.60 -4.89
CA VAL A 35 1.36 -2.39 -6.11
C VAL A 35 0.20 -1.74 -6.88
N PRO A 36 0.42 -1.12 -8.05
CA PRO A 36 -0.60 -0.29 -8.71
C PRO A 36 -1.89 -1.03 -9.04
N GLU A 37 -1.78 -2.27 -9.54
CA GLU A 37 -2.94 -3.12 -9.89
C GLU A 37 -3.79 -3.45 -8.65
N ALA A 38 -3.14 -3.70 -7.51
CA ALA A 38 -3.86 -3.97 -6.27
C ALA A 38 -4.54 -2.71 -5.73
N LEU A 39 -3.86 -1.55 -5.81
CA LEU A 39 -4.39 -0.27 -5.37
C LEU A 39 -5.62 0.15 -6.16
N GLU A 40 -5.60 -0.01 -7.49
CA GLU A 40 -6.75 0.29 -8.35
C GLU A 40 -7.95 -0.59 -7.98
N ALA A 41 -7.77 -1.91 -7.91
CA ALA A 41 -8.83 -2.83 -7.53
C ALA A 41 -9.39 -2.53 -6.13
N LEU A 42 -8.52 -2.19 -5.17
CA LEU A 42 -8.93 -1.86 -3.81
C LEU A 42 -9.66 -0.52 -3.74
N SER A 43 -9.34 0.44 -4.60
CA SER A 43 -10.00 1.75 -4.63
C SER A 43 -11.50 1.66 -4.92
N GLU A 44 -11.91 0.66 -5.70
CA GLU A 44 -13.31 0.41 -6.05
C GLU A 44 -14.03 -0.49 -5.03
N SER A 45 -13.31 -1.09 -4.07
CA SER A 45 -13.83 -2.12 -3.18
C SER A 45 -14.63 -1.60 -1.97
N GLY A 46 -14.48 -0.31 -1.64
CA GLY A 46 -15.02 0.30 -0.42
C GLY A 46 -14.34 -0.14 0.88
N LEU A 47 -13.24 -0.90 0.80
CA LEU A 47 -12.42 -1.28 1.95
C LEU A 47 -11.47 -0.14 2.36
N GLU A 48 -11.14 -0.07 3.63
CA GLU A 48 -10.16 0.90 4.14
C GLU A 48 -8.74 0.41 3.87
N ILE A 49 -7.94 1.21 3.17
CA ILE A 49 -6.56 0.85 2.81
C ILE A 49 -5.58 1.61 3.71
N THR A 50 -4.67 0.89 4.34
CA THR A 50 -3.48 1.43 5.01
C THR A 50 -2.24 1.12 4.18
N MET A 51 -1.41 2.12 3.87
CA MET A 51 -0.15 1.90 3.16
C MET A 51 1.07 1.92 4.07
N GLY A 52 1.92 0.91 3.91
CA GLY A 52 3.30 0.93 4.38
C GLY A 52 4.20 1.80 3.50
N VAL A 53 5.36 2.14 4.06
CA VAL A 53 6.48 2.73 3.34
C VAL A 53 7.52 1.63 3.20
N THR A 54 8.15 1.50 2.04
CA THR A 54 9.21 0.51 1.85
C THR A 54 10.48 0.95 2.59
N ASP A 55 11.28 0.01 3.06
CA ASP A 55 12.55 0.35 3.75
C ASP A 55 13.50 1.18 2.87
N GLN A 56 13.38 1.07 1.55
CA GLN A 56 14.20 1.81 0.59
C GLN A 56 13.80 3.29 0.48
N ASP A 57 12.53 3.61 0.76
CA ASP A 57 12.01 4.97 0.65
C ASP A 57 12.20 5.77 1.94
N ILE A 58 12.37 5.10 3.09
CA ILE A 58 12.59 5.74 4.40
C ILE A 58 13.70 6.80 4.35
N PRO A 59 14.89 6.55 3.78
CA PRO A 59 15.94 7.56 3.71
C PRO A 59 15.53 8.80 2.92
N THR A 60 14.81 8.66 1.80
CA THR A 60 14.34 9.78 0.97
C THR A 60 13.28 10.59 1.70
N ILE A 61 12.27 9.93 2.27
CA ILE A 61 11.19 10.57 3.01
C ILE A 61 11.73 11.33 4.24
N ALA A 62 12.80 10.83 4.86
CA ALA A 62 13.42 11.45 6.02
C ALA A 62 14.28 12.69 5.70
N GLN A 63 14.60 12.96 4.42
CA GLN A 63 15.47 14.09 4.04
C GLN A 63 14.79 15.44 4.28
N SER A 64 13.54 15.59 3.82
CA SER A 64 12.78 16.82 4.01
C SER A 64 11.28 16.60 3.79
N GLN A 65 10.49 17.62 4.16
CA GLN A 65 9.07 17.63 3.83
C GLN A 65 8.82 17.67 2.31
N GLU A 66 9.72 18.26 1.54
CA GLU A 66 9.60 18.32 0.09
C GLU A 66 9.83 16.94 -0.54
N ASP A 67 10.85 16.22 -0.07
CA ASP A 67 11.14 14.84 -0.51
C ASP A 67 10.00 13.88 -0.13
N ALA A 68 9.42 14.03 1.06
CA ALA A 68 8.24 13.25 1.47
C ALA A 68 7.02 13.51 0.57
N ARG A 69 6.82 14.76 0.12
CA ARG A 69 5.74 15.11 -0.82
C ARG A 69 6.01 14.57 -2.22
N ALA A 70 7.26 14.62 -2.68
CA ALA A 70 7.65 14.10 -3.97
C ALA A 70 7.45 12.57 -4.03
N TRP A 71 7.95 11.84 -3.03
CA TRP A 71 7.72 10.40 -2.91
C TRP A 71 6.21 10.06 -2.92
N PHE A 72 5.41 10.82 -2.17
CA PHE A 72 3.97 10.60 -2.15
C PHE A 72 3.29 10.81 -3.52
N ALA A 73 3.73 11.80 -4.30
CA ALA A 73 3.18 12.04 -5.62
C ALA A 73 3.61 11.00 -6.66
N ASP A 74 4.79 10.40 -6.48
CA ASP A 74 5.33 9.38 -7.39
C ASP A 74 4.69 8.00 -7.13
N GLU A 75 4.46 7.63 -5.86
CA GLU A 75 3.96 6.29 -5.51
C GLU A 75 2.43 6.17 -5.59
N PHE A 76 1.68 7.27 -5.48
CA PHE A 76 0.21 7.23 -5.40
C PHE A 76 -0.46 8.04 -6.53
N SER A 77 -1.30 7.38 -7.31
CA SER A 77 -2.16 8.05 -8.30
C SER A 77 -3.36 8.73 -7.63
N GLU A 78 -3.84 9.83 -8.22
CA GLU A 78 -5.00 10.58 -7.72
C GLU A 78 -6.27 9.73 -7.59
N SER A 79 -6.43 8.70 -8.43
CA SER A 79 -7.59 7.81 -8.43
C SER A 79 -7.73 6.97 -7.16
N VAL A 80 -6.61 6.67 -6.49
CA VAL A 80 -6.58 5.79 -5.32
C VAL A 80 -6.75 6.58 -4.01
N LEU A 81 -6.43 7.88 -4.02
CA LEU A 81 -6.47 8.75 -2.84
C LEU A 81 -7.79 8.73 -2.05
N PRO A 82 -8.99 8.68 -2.69
CA PRO A 82 -10.25 8.64 -1.93
C PRO A 82 -10.44 7.40 -1.06
N ALA A 83 -9.80 6.27 -1.41
CA ALA A 83 -9.91 5.01 -0.67
C ALA A 83 -8.82 4.84 0.41
N MET A 84 -7.78 5.67 0.38
CA MET A 84 -6.69 5.62 1.34
C MET A 84 -7.06 6.31 2.64
N GLN A 85 -6.93 5.59 3.75
CA GLN A 85 -7.01 6.17 5.08
C GLN A 85 -5.61 6.33 5.65
N PHE A 86 -5.18 7.58 5.85
CA PHE A 86 -3.97 7.87 6.60
C PHE A 86 -4.28 7.75 8.09
N LEU A 87 -3.66 6.77 8.76
CA LEU A 87 -3.69 6.73 10.21
C LEU A 87 -2.95 7.96 10.74
N ASN A 88 -3.65 8.76 11.54
CA ASN A 88 -3.03 9.86 12.27
C ASN A 88 -1.88 9.33 13.14
N GLY A 89 -0.64 9.61 12.72
CA GLY A 89 0.51 9.68 13.60
C GLY A 89 1.33 8.39 13.76
N VAL A 90 2.62 8.58 13.49
CA VAL A 90 3.78 7.77 13.89
C VAL A 90 4.14 6.63 12.92
N VAL A 91 5.15 6.90 12.10
CA VAL A 91 6.04 5.88 11.53
C VAL A 91 6.73 5.19 12.71
N ARG A 92 6.20 4.06 13.18
CA ARG A 92 6.91 3.19 14.14
C ARG A 92 7.60 2.08 13.34
N ASN A 93 8.93 2.08 13.38
CA ASN A 93 9.70 0.87 13.12
C ASN A 93 9.25 -0.20 14.15
N LEU A 94 8.94 -1.40 13.67
CA LEU A 94 8.92 -2.58 14.52
C LEU A 94 10.35 -3.12 14.48
N ASP A 95 11.11 -2.78 15.52
CA ASP A 95 12.44 -3.35 15.80
C ASP A 95 12.35 -4.85 16.11
#